data_AF-A0A850NGI9-F1
#
_entry.id   AF-A0A850NGI9-F1
#
_cell.length_a   1.000
_cell.length_b   1.000
_cell.length_c   1.000
_cell.angle_alpha   90.00
_cell.angle_beta   90.00
_cell.angle_gamma   90.00
#
_symmetry.space_group_name_H-M   'P 1'
#
loop_
_entity.id
_entity.type
_entity.pdbx_description
1 polymer ?
#
loop_
_entity_poly.entity_id
_entity_poly.type
_entity_poly.pdbx_seq_one_letter_code
_entity_poly.pdbx_strand_id
1 'polypeptide(L)'
;MKHYEPPKKDLWTGRVSNKWLYLHEKVHCTPLDELPEAQKKSIALLGYACDAGVHRNQGRVGAVEGPDVIKSSFGKMPNHLGSNVLLHDVGSITCTNSDMEAAQGQLAESVTTLLKKKQFPIVLGGGHDMAYGHYNGIKSYLDAKKEGQTIGIINFDAHFDLRKNTEQSNSGTPFYQIAKDCEKKGIDFNYLCLGIRKDANDRNLFQTARDLDVIYVMNDTFQIPLLEEITTWINAFAKNVDHIYVTIDLDGFSSAYAPGVSAASPMGFSPYMVLECLKTIIGSGKLISMDIAEMNPKYDIDGQTAKLAASLVHHVAHSVSGS
;
A
#
# COMPACT_ATOMS: atom_id res chain seq x y z
N MET A 1 7.56 0.86 21.69
CA MET A 1 6.60 0.10 20.85
C MET A 1 7.08 -1.35 20.82
N LYS A 2 6.22 -2.35 21.09
CA LYS A 2 6.64 -3.77 21.23
C LYS A 2 6.90 -4.45 19.88
N HIS A 3 6.26 -3.97 18.83
CA HIS A 3 6.27 -4.52 17.47
C HIS A 3 6.92 -3.54 16.48
N TYR A 4 8.05 -2.92 16.86
CA TYR A 4 8.68 -1.85 16.10
C TYR A 4 10.20 -2.00 16.11
N GLU A 5 10.80 -1.85 14.93
CA GLU A 5 12.23 -1.71 14.73
C GLU A 5 12.56 -0.32 14.18
N PRO A 6 13.61 0.34 14.70
CA PRO A 6 14.05 1.64 14.19
C PRO A 6 14.60 1.53 12.76
N PRO A 7 14.72 2.67 12.04
CA PRO A 7 15.27 2.73 10.69
C PRO A 7 16.68 2.11 10.58
N LYS A 8 16.94 1.40 9.48
CA LYS A 8 18.22 0.74 9.17
C LYS A 8 19.00 1.60 8.16
N LYS A 9 20.06 2.27 8.61
CA LYS A 9 20.86 3.19 7.76
C LYS A 9 21.57 2.49 6.61
N ASP A 10 21.92 1.22 6.78
CA ASP A 10 22.62 0.39 5.82
C ASP A 10 21.76 -0.01 4.59
N LEU A 11 20.43 0.14 4.67
CA LEU A 11 19.55 0.00 3.51
C LEU A 11 19.77 1.12 2.48
N TRP A 12 20.16 2.29 2.94
CA TRP A 12 20.25 3.53 2.15
C TRP A 12 21.64 3.67 1.53
N THR A 13 21.90 2.85 0.51
CA THR A 13 23.16 2.85 -0.24
C THR A 13 22.91 2.93 -1.74
N GLY A 14 23.89 3.44 -2.50
CA GLY A 14 23.79 3.57 -3.94
C GLY A 14 24.96 4.33 -4.54
N ARG A 15 24.75 4.83 -5.76
CA ARG A 15 25.75 5.68 -6.43
C ARG A 15 25.87 7.01 -5.69
N VAL A 16 27.02 7.25 -5.07
CA VAL A 16 27.29 8.52 -4.37
C VAL A 16 27.50 9.64 -5.39
N SER A 17 26.81 10.77 -5.19
CA SER A 17 26.97 11.96 -6.02
C SER A 17 27.50 13.17 -5.24
N ASN A 18 27.32 13.18 -3.92
CA ASN A 18 27.52 14.33 -3.01
C ASN A 18 26.73 15.58 -3.43
N LYS A 19 25.70 15.40 -4.26
CA LYS A 19 24.86 16.45 -4.86
C LYS A 19 23.37 16.16 -4.68
N TRP A 20 23.02 15.18 -3.83
CA TRP A 20 21.62 14.78 -3.58
C TRP A 20 20.92 14.29 -4.85
N LEU A 21 21.65 13.68 -5.79
CA LEU A 21 21.10 13.18 -7.06
C LEU A 21 20.43 11.81 -6.94
N TYR A 22 20.61 11.13 -5.81
CA TYR A 22 20.00 9.82 -5.54
C TYR A 22 19.26 9.83 -4.21
N LEU A 23 18.18 9.05 -4.12
CA LEU A 23 17.26 9.11 -2.98
C LEU A 23 17.90 8.69 -1.65
N HIS A 24 18.86 7.75 -1.66
CA HIS A 24 19.59 7.38 -0.45
C HIS A 24 20.39 8.55 0.17
N GLU A 25 20.79 9.55 -0.64
CA GLU A 25 21.43 10.75 -0.12
C GLU A 25 20.41 11.67 0.57
N LYS A 26 19.13 11.61 0.17
CA LYS A 26 18.04 12.47 0.65
C LYS A 26 17.30 11.92 1.87
N VAL A 27 17.25 10.61 2.02
CA VAL A 27 16.44 9.97 3.08
C VAL A 27 17.03 10.24 4.46
N HIS A 28 16.18 10.67 5.38
CA HIS A 28 16.49 10.81 6.79
C HIS A 28 15.95 9.60 7.57
N CYS A 29 16.84 8.78 8.11
CA CYS A 29 16.47 7.75 9.09
C CYS A 29 16.07 8.44 10.40
N THR A 30 14.76 8.52 10.68
CA THR A 30 14.22 9.21 11.85
C THR A 30 13.20 8.30 12.54
N PRO A 31 13.49 7.78 13.74
CA PRO A 31 12.53 6.97 14.49
C PRO A 31 11.17 7.67 14.65
N LEU A 32 10.09 6.88 14.67
CA LEU A 32 8.72 7.39 14.67
C LEU A 32 8.39 8.31 15.86
N ASP A 33 8.94 8.02 17.04
CA ASP A 33 8.81 8.81 18.26
C ASP A 33 9.60 10.14 18.18
N GLU A 34 10.75 10.13 17.52
CA GLU A 34 11.60 11.30 17.30
C GLU A 34 11.14 12.20 16.14
N LEU A 35 10.23 11.71 15.28
CA LEU A 35 9.80 12.41 14.08
C LEU A 35 9.09 13.74 14.43
N PRO A 36 9.49 14.90 13.90
CA PRO A 36 8.78 16.15 14.18
C PRO A 36 7.48 16.27 13.38
N GLU A 37 6.59 17.17 13.80
CA GLU A 37 5.50 17.63 12.95
C GLU A 37 6.08 18.39 11.74
N ALA A 38 5.68 17.98 10.54
CA ALA A 38 6.20 18.55 9.30
C ALA A 38 5.73 19.99 9.09
N GLN A 39 6.69 20.88 8.86
CA GLN A 39 6.46 22.28 8.46
C GLN A 39 6.52 22.47 6.93
N LYS A 40 6.96 21.43 6.22
CA LYS A 40 7.09 21.37 4.76
C LYS A 40 6.44 20.09 4.26
N LYS A 41 6.34 19.91 2.94
CA LYS A 41 5.92 18.63 2.35
C LYS A 41 6.87 17.53 2.84
N SER A 42 6.31 16.48 3.42
CA SER A 42 7.10 15.44 4.08
C SER A 42 6.47 14.08 3.83
N ILE A 43 7.31 13.12 3.45
CA ILE A 43 6.94 11.74 3.14
C ILE A 43 7.62 10.83 4.16
N ALA A 44 6.89 9.89 4.73
CA ALA A 44 7.41 8.91 5.67
C ALA A 44 7.22 7.50 5.12
N LEU A 45 8.32 6.77 4.96
CA LEU A 45 8.35 5.37 4.59
C LEU A 45 8.33 4.52 5.85
N LEU A 46 7.30 3.70 6.02
CA LEU A 46 7.15 2.78 7.13
C LEU A 46 7.12 1.35 6.59
N GLY A 47 7.97 0.46 7.12
CA GLY A 47 7.89 -0.96 6.79
C GLY A 47 6.80 -1.67 7.58
N TYR A 48 6.20 -2.72 7.01
CA TYR A 48 5.38 -3.70 7.70
C TYR A 48 5.96 -5.10 7.43
N ALA A 49 6.89 -5.52 8.27
CA ALA A 49 7.59 -6.80 8.17
C ALA A 49 6.75 -7.90 8.86
N CYS A 50 5.77 -8.42 8.12
CA CYS A 50 4.89 -9.50 8.53
C CYS A 50 4.40 -10.28 7.31
N ASP A 51 4.41 -11.60 7.39
CA ASP A 51 3.79 -12.52 6.43
C ASP A 51 2.97 -13.62 7.12
N ALA A 52 2.60 -13.39 8.39
CA ALA A 52 1.74 -14.30 9.14
C ALA A 52 0.37 -14.44 8.47
N GLY A 53 -0.19 -13.36 7.92
CA GLY A 53 -1.43 -13.40 7.15
C GLY A 53 -1.28 -14.22 5.87
N VAL A 54 -0.15 -14.10 5.17
CA VAL A 54 0.16 -14.91 3.98
C VAL A 54 0.20 -16.39 4.34
N HIS A 55 0.89 -16.75 5.43
CA HIS A 55 0.93 -18.13 5.92
C HIS A 55 -0.46 -18.67 6.25
N ARG A 56 -1.28 -17.90 6.98
CA ARG A 56 -2.65 -18.27 7.35
C ARG A 56 -3.57 -18.41 6.13
N ASN A 57 -3.30 -17.69 5.05
CA ASN A 57 -4.00 -17.77 3.77
C ASN A 57 -3.40 -18.84 2.82
N GLN A 58 -2.52 -19.71 3.33
CA GLN A 58 -1.87 -20.79 2.57
C GLN A 58 -0.98 -20.31 1.42
N GLY A 59 -0.50 -19.07 1.49
CA GLY A 59 0.44 -18.49 0.56
C GLY A 59 1.89 -18.88 0.83
N ARG A 60 2.80 -18.41 -0.04
CA ARG A 60 4.24 -18.63 0.09
C ARG A 60 4.86 -17.51 0.94
N VAL A 61 5.32 -17.86 2.14
CA VAL A 61 6.02 -16.94 3.05
C VAL A 61 7.33 -16.39 2.47
N GLY A 62 7.79 -15.27 3.01
CA GLY A 62 8.96 -14.49 2.59
C GLY A 62 8.68 -12.99 2.49
N ALA A 63 7.41 -12.58 2.51
CA ALA A 63 7.04 -11.17 2.37
C ALA A 63 7.47 -10.31 3.57
N VAL A 64 7.76 -10.92 4.72
CA VAL A 64 8.36 -10.26 5.89
C VAL A 64 9.65 -9.49 5.55
N GLU A 65 10.41 -9.93 4.55
CA GLU A 65 11.65 -9.27 4.07
C GLU A 65 11.40 -8.18 3.03
N GLY A 66 10.19 -8.09 2.49
CA GLY A 66 9.79 -7.15 1.44
C GLY A 66 10.10 -5.67 1.73
N PRO A 67 9.77 -5.13 2.92
CA PRO A 67 9.97 -3.72 3.21
C PRO A 67 11.41 -3.24 3.00
N ASP A 68 12.40 -4.02 3.48
CA ASP A 68 13.80 -3.65 3.42
C ASP A 68 14.34 -3.70 1.98
N VAL A 69 13.91 -4.68 1.19
CA VAL A 69 14.31 -4.81 -0.22
C VAL A 69 13.70 -3.71 -1.09
N ILE A 70 12.47 -3.28 -0.81
CA ILE A 70 11.86 -2.12 -1.47
C ILE A 70 12.63 -0.85 -1.10
N LYS A 71 12.91 -0.60 0.18
CA LYS A 71 13.69 0.57 0.64
C LYS A 71 15.06 0.64 -0.02
N SER A 72 15.81 -0.47 -0.05
CA SER A 72 17.12 -0.53 -0.69
C SER A 72 17.06 -0.27 -2.20
N SER A 73 16.03 -0.78 -2.87
CA SER A 73 15.83 -0.54 -4.30
C SER A 73 15.45 0.92 -4.59
N PHE A 74 14.58 1.50 -3.76
CA PHE A 74 14.16 2.89 -3.85
C PHE A 74 15.31 3.88 -3.61
N GLY A 75 16.18 3.63 -2.61
CA GLY A 75 17.34 4.48 -2.33
C GLY A 75 18.33 4.63 -3.49
N LYS A 76 18.40 3.62 -4.38
CA LYS A 76 19.27 3.64 -5.57
C LYS A 76 18.72 4.50 -6.72
N MET A 77 17.45 4.87 -6.67
CA MET A 77 16.81 5.60 -7.76
C MET A 77 17.20 7.09 -7.77
N PRO A 78 17.16 7.75 -8.95
CA PRO A 78 17.40 9.19 -9.07
C PRO A 78 16.43 10.01 -8.21
N ASN A 79 16.95 11.07 -7.60
CA ASN A 79 16.17 12.02 -6.84
C ASN A 79 15.84 13.25 -7.69
N HIS A 80 14.54 13.49 -7.90
CA HIS A 80 14.01 14.72 -8.50
C HIS A 80 13.13 15.50 -7.52
N LEU A 81 13.02 15.07 -6.25
CA LEU A 81 12.24 15.76 -5.25
C LEU A 81 12.80 17.16 -4.97
N GLY A 82 11.91 18.14 -4.88
CA GLY A 82 12.27 19.51 -4.50
C GLY A 82 13.10 19.57 -3.22
N SER A 83 13.97 20.57 -3.11
CA SER A 83 14.86 20.76 -1.96
C SER A 83 14.11 20.98 -0.63
N ASN A 84 12.85 21.42 -0.70
CA ASN A 84 11.95 21.61 0.42
C ASN A 84 11.18 20.35 0.84
N VAL A 85 11.22 19.28 0.04
CA VAL A 85 10.54 18.02 0.34
C VAL A 85 11.40 17.20 1.30
N LEU A 86 10.83 16.81 2.44
CA LEU A 86 11.45 15.89 3.38
C LEU A 86 11.06 14.45 3.07
N LEU A 87 12.00 13.53 3.22
CA LEU A 87 11.82 12.10 2.99
C LEU A 87 12.42 11.35 4.17
N HIS A 88 11.59 10.65 4.93
CA HIS A 88 11.97 9.94 6.12
C HIS A 88 11.80 8.43 5.96
N ASP A 89 12.77 7.67 6.44
CA ASP A 89 12.56 6.27 6.83
C ASP A 89 12.26 6.26 8.32
N VAL A 90 11.08 5.77 8.69
CA VAL A 90 10.59 5.76 10.08
C VAL A 90 10.65 4.37 10.71
N GLY A 91 11.35 3.42 10.08
CA GLY A 91 11.53 2.08 10.61
C GLY A 91 10.52 1.10 10.06
N SER A 92 10.27 0.02 10.81
CA SER A 92 9.39 -1.06 10.40
C SER A 92 8.58 -1.60 11.58
N ILE A 93 7.32 -1.94 11.34
CA ILE A 93 6.50 -2.74 12.24
C ILE A 93 6.87 -4.21 12.04
N THR A 94 7.01 -4.97 13.13
CA THR A 94 7.40 -6.38 13.10
C THR A 94 6.36 -7.30 13.71
N CYS A 95 6.14 -8.47 13.10
CA CYS A 95 5.27 -9.49 13.66
C CYS A 95 6.06 -10.49 14.50
N THR A 96 5.96 -10.37 15.82
CA THR A 96 6.59 -11.29 16.78
C THR A 96 5.62 -12.41 17.12
N ASN A 97 6.09 -13.67 17.17
CA ASN A 97 5.27 -14.85 17.51
C ASN A 97 4.03 -15.04 16.62
N SER A 98 4.06 -14.57 15.37
CA SER A 98 2.92 -14.65 14.44
C SER A 98 1.65 -13.93 14.93
N ASP A 99 1.81 -12.95 15.83
CA ASP A 99 0.74 -12.07 16.31
C ASP A 99 0.49 -10.96 15.28
N MET A 100 -0.22 -11.34 14.21
CA MET A 100 -0.57 -10.45 13.09
C MET A 100 -1.47 -9.31 13.55
N GLU A 101 -2.43 -9.60 14.41
CA GLU A 101 -3.39 -8.65 14.96
C GLU A 101 -2.71 -7.55 15.77
N ALA A 102 -1.73 -7.90 16.62
CA ALA A 102 -0.94 -6.89 17.35
C ALA A 102 -0.07 -6.05 16.40
N ALA A 103 0.51 -6.65 15.35
CA ALA A 103 1.24 -5.91 14.33
C ALA A 103 0.34 -4.93 13.56
N GLN A 104 -0.87 -5.35 13.19
CA GLN A 104 -1.88 -4.48 12.55
C GLN A 104 -2.30 -3.33 13.48
N GLY A 105 -2.49 -3.61 14.78
CA GLY A 105 -2.77 -2.58 15.79
C GLY A 105 -1.64 -1.56 15.89
N GLN A 106 -0.39 -2.02 15.97
CA GLN A 106 0.77 -1.14 16.00
C GLN A 106 0.90 -0.32 14.71
N LEU A 107 0.63 -0.92 13.54
CA LEU A 107 0.60 -0.22 12.26
C LEU A 107 -0.45 0.90 12.26
N ALA A 108 -1.66 0.63 12.77
CA ALA A 108 -2.72 1.62 12.88
C ALA A 108 -2.30 2.82 13.74
N GLU A 109 -1.68 2.57 14.90
CA GLU A 109 -1.13 3.63 15.76
C GLU A 109 -0.04 4.45 15.05
N SER A 110 0.85 3.79 14.33
CA SER A 110 1.95 4.43 13.61
C SER A 110 1.45 5.30 12.47
N VAL A 111 0.54 4.80 11.62
CA VAL A 111 -0.09 5.58 10.55
C VAL A 111 -0.84 6.78 11.12
N THR A 112 -1.61 6.59 12.20
CA THR A 112 -2.31 7.70 12.89
C THR A 112 -1.32 8.77 13.33
N THR A 113 -0.18 8.37 13.89
CA THR A 113 0.88 9.28 14.35
C THR A 113 1.52 10.04 13.19
N LEU A 114 1.81 9.37 12.09
CA LEU A 114 2.37 9.98 10.88
C LEU A 114 1.43 11.06 10.32
N LEU A 115 0.14 10.74 10.16
CA LEU A 115 -0.86 11.69 9.68
C LEU A 115 -1.04 12.89 10.62
N LYS A 116 -1.04 12.67 11.95
CA LYS A 116 -1.06 13.75 12.95
C LYS A 116 0.18 14.66 12.83
N LYS A 117 1.34 14.08 12.53
CA LYS A 117 2.60 14.79 12.29
C LYS A 117 2.71 15.39 10.88
N LYS A 118 1.62 15.42 10.09
CA LYS A 118 1.59 15.95 8.72
C LYS A 118 2.58 15.27 7.77
N GLN A 119 2.85 14.00 8.01
CA GLN A 119 3.68 13.15 7.16
C GLN A 119 2.76 12.39 6.21
N PHE A 120 3.06 12.39 4.91
CA PHE A 120 2.39 11.54 3.94
C PHE A 120 2.93 10.10 4.10
N PRO A 121 2.14 9.14 4.62
CA PRO A 121 2.63 7.79 4.87
C PRO A 121 2.66 6.99 3.57
N ILE A 122 3.76 6.27 3.35
CA ILE A 122 3.86 5.18 2.39
C ILE A 122 4.28 3.94 3.17
N VAL A 123 3.39 2.96 3.28
CA VAL A 123 3.65 1.71 3.98
C VAL A 123 4.17 0.68 2.98
N LEU A 124 5.29 0.04 3.31
CA LEU A 124 5.96 -0.94 2.47
C LEU A 124 5.76 -2.29 3.15
N GLY A 125 4.96 -3.15 2.55
CA GLY A 125 4.45 -4.35 3.17
C GLY A 125 5.30 -5.60 2.96
N GLY A 126 5.00 -6.56 3.84
CA GLY A 126 4.89 -7.96 3.51
C GLY A 126 3.48 -8.28 3.04
N GLY A 127 2.73 -9.10 3.79
CA GLY A 127 1.40 -9.57 3.39
C GLY A 127 0.34 -8.47 3.25
N HIS A 128 -0.67 -8.70 2.41
CA HIS A 128 -1.78 -7.74 2.21
C HIS A 128 -2.71 -7.59 3.42
N ASP A 129 -2.55 -8.44 4.45
CA ASP A 129 -3.20 -8.28 5.75
C ASP A 129 -2.94 -6.90 6.38
N MET A 130 -1.84 -6.24 6.04
CA MET A 130 -1.52 -4.89 6.52
C MET A 130 -2.60 -3.86 6.19
N ALA A 131 -3.36 -4.06 5.12
CA ALA A 131 -4.36 -3.09 4.65
C ALA A 131 -5.41 -2.80 5.73
N TYR A 132 -5.75 -3.80 6.55
CA TYR A 132 -6.65 -3.62 7.70
C TYR A 132 -6.05 -2.67 8.76
N GLY A 133 -4.78 -2.86 9.13
CA GLY A 133 -4.09 -1.98 10.08
C GLY A 133 -3.91 -0.56 9.52
N HIS A 134 -3.55 -0.45 8.25
CA HIS A 134 -3.37 0.83 7.57
C HIS A 134 -4.68 1.64 7.52
N TYR A 135 -5.77 1.02 7.02
CA TYR A 135 -7.09 1.64 7.00
C TYR A 135 -7.51 2.13 8.39
N ASN A 136 -7.34 1.30 9.42
CA ASN A 136 -7.71 1.67 10.79
C ASN A 136 -6.89 2.84 11.33
N GLY A 137 -5.63 3.00 10.93
CA GLY A 137 -4.82 4.17 11.26
C GLY A 137 -5.33 5.45 10.60
N ILE A 138 -5.69 5.38 9.31
CA ILE A 138 -6.32 6.50 8.58
C ILE A 138 -7.65 6.86 9.25
N LYS A 139 -8.51 5.87 9.51
CA LYS A 139 -9.82 6.07 10.14
C LYS A 139 -9.70 6.71 11.52
N SER A 140 -8.75 6.24 12.34
CA SER A 140 -8.50 6.80 13.67
C SER A 140 -8.06 8.27 13.62
N TYR A 141 -7.23 8.64 12.63
CA TYR A 141 -6.85 10.02 12.39
C TYR A 141 -8.04 10.91 11.99
N LEU A 142 -8.87 10.44 11.05
CA LEU A 142 -10.02 11.21 10.57
C LEU A 142 -11.13 11.34 11.63
N ASP A 143 -11.40 10.27 12.39
CA ASP A 143 -12.38 10.28 13.48
C ASP A 143 -12.02 11.26 14.58
N ALA A 144 -10.72 11.43 14.87
CA ALA A 144 -10.25 12.41 15.83
C ALA A 144 -10.58 13.86 15.44
N LYS A 145 -10.82 14.15 14.16
CA LYS A 145 -11.24 15.46 13.67
C LYS A 145 -12.73 15.74 13.89
N LYS A 146 -13.55 14.70 14.09
CA LYS A 146 -15.02 14.80 14.30
C LYS A 146 -15.77 15.48 13.15
N GLU A 147 -15.26 15.34 11.93
CA GLU A 147 -15.84 15.93 10.72
C GLU A 147 -16.70 14.95 9.91
N GLY A 148 -16.75 13.66 10.30
CA GLY A 148 -17.56 12.64 9.61
C GLY A 148 -17.06 12.30 8.21
N GLN A 149 -15.75 12.42 7.96
CA GLN A 149 -15.15 12.26 6.63
C GLN A 149 -15.14 10.79 6.18
N THR A 150 -15.42 10.59 4.90
CA THR A 150 -15.48 9.29 4.22
C THR A 150 -14.11 8.89 3.65
N ILE A 151 -13.87 7.57 3.58
CA ILE A 151 -12.65 6.98 3.03
C ILE A 151 -13.05 6.08 1.86
N GLY A 152 -12.49 6.32 0.68
CA GLY A 152 -12.51 5.39 -0.45
C GLY A 152 -11.22 4.58 -0.52
N ILE A 153 -11.36 3.27 -0.66
CA ILE A 153 -10.24 2.35 -0.84
C ILE A 153 -10.14 2.02 -2.33
N ILE A 154 -8.98 2.28 -2.93
CA ILE A 154 -8.67 1.83 -4.28
C ILE A 154 -7.58 0.74 -4.17
N ASN A 155 -7.97 -0.50 -4.44
CA ASN A 155 -7.07 -1.66 -4.45
C ASN A 155 -6.70 -2.04 -5.88
N PHE A 156 -5.42 -2.14 -6.18
CA PHE A 156 -4.91 -2.71 -7.43
C PHE A 156 -4.46 -4.14 -7.19
N ASP A 157 -5.24 -5.10 -7.67
CA ASP A 157 -5.12 -6.49 -7.22
C ASP A 157 -5.79 -7.47 -8.20
N ALA A 158 -5.27 -8.69 -8.28
CA ALA A 158 -5.93 -9.80 -8.95
C ALA A 158 -7.08 -10.38 -8.11
N HIS A 159 -7.02 -10.23 -6.79
CA HIS A 159 -7.90 -10.79 -5.78
C HIS A 159 -8.81 -9.70 -5.18
N PHE A 160 -9.98 -10.11 -4.68
CA PHE A 160 -10.85 -9.18 -3.95
C PHE A 160 -10.39 -8.92 -2.51
N ASP A 161 -9.75 -9.92 -1.91
CA ASP A 161 -9.38 -9.95 -0.50
C ASP A 161 -10.55 -9.71 0.48
N LEU A 162 -11.67 -10.32 0.10
CA LEU A 162 -12.94 -10.36 0.81
C LEU A 162 -13.24 -11.73 1.44
N ARG A 163 -12.23 -12.56 1.71
CA ARG A 163 -12.46 -13.83 2.41
C ARG A 163 -13.07 -13.53 3.79
N LYS A 164 -14.06 -14.34 4.18
CA LYS A 164 -14.64 -14.25 5.52
C LYS A 164 -13.62 -14.75 6.54
N ASN A 165 -13.41 -14.00 7.60
CA ASN A 165 -12.53 -14.37 8.71
C ASN A 165 -13.28 -15.20 9.77
N THR A 166 -13.97 -16.28 9.36
CA THR A 166 -14.79 -17.12 10.27
C THR A 166 -13.95 -17.89 11.29
N GLU A 167 -12.73 -18.27 10.93
CA GLU A 167 -11.80 -18.97 11.82
C GLU A 167 -10.72 -18.02 12.36
N GLN A 168 -9.99 -17.38 11.44
CA GLN A 168 -8.92 -16.42 11.75
C GLN A 168 -8.76 -15.41 10.61
N SER A 169 -8.24 -14.23 10.93
CA SER A 169 -7.86 -13.24 9.92
C SER A 169 -6.56 -13.66 9.22
N ASN A 170 -6.43 -13.32 7.93
CA ASN A 170 -5.28 -13.64 7.09
C ASN A 170 -5.10 -12.60 5.97
N SER A 171 -4.16 -12.82 5.03
CA SER A 171 -3.87 -11.85 3.97
C SER A 171 -5.05 -11.58 3.04
N GLY A 172 -5.95 -12.55 2.84
CA GLY A 172 -7.14 -12.40 1.99
C GLY A 172 -8.41 -11.94 2.72
N THR A 173 -8.34 -11.56 4.00
CA THR A 173 -9.49 -11.04 4.77
C THR A 173 -9.51 -9.53 5.08
N PRO A 174 -8.55 -8.67 4.70
CA PRO A 174 -8.49 -7.30 5.22
C PRO A 174 -9.73 -6.49 4.86
N PHE A 175 -10.21 -6.57 3.60
CA PHE A 175 -11.33 -5.74 3.16
C PHE A 175 -12.67 -6.25 3.66
N TYR A 176 -12.82 -7.56 3.91
CA TYR A 176 -14.00 -8.08 4.59
C TYR A 176 -14.08 -7.59 6.04
N GLN A 177 -12.94 -7.55 6.75
CA GLN A 177 -12.88 -6.99 8.10
C GLN A 177 -13.28 -5.52 8.11
N ILE A 178 -12.74 -4.72 7.17
CA ILE A 178 -13.11 -3.31 7.02
C ILE A 178 -14.60 -3.15 6.76
N ALA A 179 -15.17 -3.94 5.83
CA ALA A 179 -16.59 -3.88 5.51
C ALA A 179 -17.47 -4.17 6.73
N LYS A 180 -17.09 -5.18 7.54
CA LYS A 180 -17.83 -5.53 8.77
C LYS A 180 -17.71 -4.49 9.86
N ASP A 181 -16.59 -3.79 9.96
CA ASP A 181 -16.46 -2.66 10.88
C ASP A 181 -17.27 -1.44 10.41
N CYS A 182 -17.37 -1.21 9.09
CA CYS A 182 -18.21 -0.17 8.52
C CYS A 182 -19.70 -0.45 8.79
N GLU A 183 -20.16 -1.69 8.56
CA GLU A 183 -21.52 -2.14 8.87
C GLU A 183 -21.88 -1.92 10.34
N LYS A 184 -21.01 -2.34 11.27
CA LYS A 184 -21.23 -2.14 12.73
C LYS A 184 -21.34 -0.67 13.12
N LYS A 185 -20.61 0.21 12.43
CA LYS A 185 -20.58 1.65 12.69
C LYS A 185 -21.67 2.41 11.93
N GLY A 186 -22.42 1.74 11.05
CA GLY A 186 -23.43 2.38 10.19
C GLY A 186 -22.84 3.40 9.23
N ILE A 187 -21.63 3.12 8.69
CA ILE A 187 -20.96 3.97 7.68
C ILE A 187 -20.75 3.18 6.39
N ASP A 188 -20.62 3.90 5.29
CA ASP A 188 -20.45 3.30 3.96
C ASP A 188 -19.08 2.64 3.80
N PHE A 189 -19.08 1.44 3.21
CA PHE A 189 -17.88 0.75 2.76
C PHE A 189 -17.60 1.09 1.29
N ASN A 190 -16.73 2.06 1.06
CA ASN A 190 -16.39 2.52 -0.30
C ASN A 190 -15.15 1.78 -0.82
N TYR A 191 -15.35 0.73 -1.61
CA TYR A 191 -14.27 -0.11 -2.12
C TYR A 191 -14.30 -0.24 -3.64
N LEU A 192 -13.20 0.15 -4.28
CA LEU A 192 -12.94 0.00 -5.70
C LEU A 192 -11.75 -0.94 -5.90
N CYS A 193 -11.96 -2.08 -6.55
CA CYS A 193 -10.90 -3.01 -6.91
C CYS A 193 -10.61 -3.00 -8.42
N LEU A 194 -9.35 -2.82 -8.79
CA LEU A 194 -8.89 -2.65 -10.17
C LEU A 194 -7.97 -3.81 -10.56
N GLY A 195 -8.34 -4.55 -11.61
CA GLY A 195 -7.52 -5.67 -12.12
C GLY A 195 -7.99 -7.05 -11.69
N ILE A 196 -9.23 -7.20 -11.21
CA ILE A 196 -9.78 -8.46 -10.72
C ILE A 196 -9.69 -9.55 -11.78
N ARG A 197 -9.17 -10.70 -11.35
CA ARG A 197 -9.05 -11.90 -12.18
C ARG A 197 -10.11 -12.92 -11.81
N LYS A 198 -10.91 -13.34 -12.79
CA LYS A 198 -11.96 -14.35 -12.60
C LYS A 198 -11.39 -15.71 -12.20
N ASP A 199 -10.18 -16.03 -12.66
CA ASP A 199 -9.45 -17.26 -12.36
C ASP A 199 -8.67 -17.20 -11.04
N ALA A 200 -8.63 -16.03 -10.39
CA ALA A 200 -8.03 -15.83 -9.06
C ALA A 200 -9.09 -15.80 -7.93
N ASN A 201 -10.37 -15.65 -8.27
CA ASN A 201 -11.45 -15.48 -7.31
C ASN A 201 -12.55 -16.52 -7.51
N ASP A 202 -12.93 -17.22 -6.44
CA ASP A 202 -14.04 -18.18 -6.50
C ASP A 202 -15.42 -17.47 -6.59
N ARG A 203 -16.47 -18.25 -6.84
CA ARG A 203 -17.84 -17.74 -6.96
C ARG A 203 -18.35 -17.06 -5.69
N ASN A 204 -17.88 -17.47 -4.51
CA ASN A 204 -18.30 -16.90 -3.24
C ASN A 204 -17.69 -15.52 -3.03
N LEU A 205 -16.47 -15.27 -3.50
CA LEU A 205 -15.85 -13.94 -3.48
C LEU A 205 -16.60 -12.96 -4.39
N PHE A 206 -17.00 -13.38 -5.60
CA PHE A 206 -17.87 -12.56 -6.46
C PHE A 206 -19.27 -12.33 -5.87
N GLN A 207 -19.81 -13.28 -5.10
CA GLN A 207 -21.05 -13.06 -4.36
C GLN A 207 -20.84 -12.07 -3.22
N THR A 208 -19.76 -12.23 -2.44
CA THR A 208 -19.42 -11.33 -1.34
C THR A 208 -19.17 -9.91 -1.81
N ALA A 209 -18.48 -9.74 -2.95
CA ALA A 209 -18.29 -8.42 -3.58
C ALA A 209 -19.63 -7.77 -3.96
N ARG A 210 -20.60 -8.54 -4.49
CA ARG A 210 -21.95 -8.05 -4.78
C ARG A 210 -22.74 -7.71 -3.52
N ASP A 211 -22.67 -8.56 -2.49
CA ASP A 211 -23.38 -8.35 -1.22
C ASP A 211 -22.86 -7.12 -0.45
N LEU A 212 -21.63 -6.70 -0.74
CA LEU A 212 -20.96 -5.53 -0.13
C LEU A 212 -20.92 -4.32 -1.06
N ASP A 213 -21.65 -4.36 -2.19
CA ASP A 213 -21.70 -3.28 -3.19
C ASP A 213 -20.31 -2.81 -3.68
N VAL A 214 -19.36 -3.74 -3.79
CA VAL A 214 -18.00 -3.46 -4.25
C VAL A 214 -18.01 -3.11 -5.73
N ILE A 215 -17.35 -1.99 -6.06
CA ILE A 215 -17.09 -1.61 -7.44
C ILE A 215 -15.81 -2.32 -7.87
N TYR A 216 -15.82 -3.01 -9.00
CA TYR A 216 -14.62 -3.67 -9.49
C TYR A 216 -14.50 -3.67 -11.00
N VAL A 217 -13.24 -3.72 -11.45
CA VAL A 217 -12.86 -3.77 -12.85
C VAL A 217 -12.13 -5.07 -13.10
N MET A 218 -12.67 -5.87 -14.01
CA MET A 218 -12.04 -7.09 -14.46
C MET A 218 -10.74 -6.80 -15.24
N ASN A 219 -9.75 -7.68 -15.13
CA ASN A 219 -8.45 -7.51 -15.79
C ASN A 219 -8.52 -7.42 -17.34
N ASP A 220 -9.56 -7.98 -17.96
CA ASP A 220 -9.80 -7.84 -19.40
C ASP A 220 -10.16 -6.39 -19.80
N THR A 221 -10.77 -5.66 -18.89
CA THR A 221 -11.17 -4.25 -19.03
C THR A 221 -10.08 -3.31 -18.52
N PHE A 222 -9.31 -3.73 -17.50
CA PHE A 222 -8.24 -2.94 -16.89
C PHE A 222 -6.97 -2.92 -17.75
N GLN A 223 -7.07 -2.33 -18.94
CA GLN A 223 -6.01 -2.27 -19.94
C GLN A 223 -5.88 -0.88 -20.56
N ILE A 224 -4.69 -0.56 -21.07
CA ILE A 224 -4.37 0.76 -21.63
C ILE A 224 -5.35 1.24 -22.73
N PRO A 225 -5.84 0.39 -23.65
CA PRO A 225 -6.83 0.83 -24.64
C PRO A 225 -8.14 1.36 -24.03
N LEU A 226 -8.44 1.01 -22.78
CA LEU A 226 -9.64 1.43 -22.04
C LEU A 226 -9.31 2.44 -20.92
N LEU A 227 -8.11 3.04 -20.94
CA LEU A 227 -7.65 3.94 -19.89
C LEU A 227 -8.63 5.10 -19.64
N GLU A 228 -9.23 5.69 -20.67
CA GLU A 228 -10.19 6.79 -20.51
C GLU A 228 -11.45 6.38 -19.71
N GLU A 229 -11.92 5.14 -19.93
CA GLU A 229 -13.05 4.57 -19.18
C GLU A 229 -12.65 4.34 -17.72
N ILE A 230 -11.47 3.77 -17.48
CA ILE A 230 -10.94 3.55 -16.13
C ILE A 230 -10.73 4.88 -15.38
N THR A 231 -10.16 5.89 -16.04
CA THR A 231 -10.03 7.25 -15.50
C THR A 231 -11.38 7.85 -15.16
N THR A 232 -12.41 7.61 -15.98
CA THR A 232 -13.78 8.05 -15.70
C THR A 232 -14.34 7.39 -14.43
N TRP A 233 -14.14 6.08 -14.27
CA TRP A 233 -14.56 5.35 -13.08
C TRP A 233 -13.83 5.80 -11.82
N ILE A 234 -12.49 5.97 -11.89
CA ILE A 234 -11.70 6.50 -10.78
C ILE A 234 -12.19 7.90 -10.37
N ASN A 235 -12.45 8.78 -11.34
CA ASN A 235 -12.96 10.12 -11.05
C ASN A 235 -14.37 10.10 -10.45
N ALA A 236 -15.25 9.21 -10.92
CA ALA A 236 -16.58 9.04 -10.35
C ALA A 236 -16.51 8.54 -8.90
N PHE A 237 -15.67 7.53 -8.63
CA PHE A 237 -15.42 7.02 -7.28
C PHE A 237 -14.84 8.11 -6.37
N ALA A 238 -13.80 8.81 -6.83
CA ALA A 238 -13.15 9.89 -6.08
C ALA A 238 -14.09 11.04 -5.75
N LYS A 239 -15.13 11.33 -6.56
CA LYS A 239 -16.11 12.37 -6.26
C LYS A 239 -16.98 12.05 -5.03
N ASN A 240 -17.20 10.78 -4.74
CA ASN A 240 -18.12 10.33 -3.68
C ASN A 240 -17.46 10.15 -2.31
N VAL A 241 -16.14 10.36 -2.20
CA VAL A 241 -15.39 10.18 -0.96
C VAL A 241 -14.55 11.42 -0.63
N ASP A 242 -14.25 11.66 0.63
CA ASP A 242 -13.42 12.80 1.06
C ASP A 242 -11.92 12.50 0.92
N HIS A 243 -11.52 11.28 1.28
CA HIS A 243 -10.13 10.81 1.25
C HIS A 243 -10.01 9.50 0.50
N ILE A 244 -8.88 9.29 -0.18
CA ILE A 244 -8.55 8.07 -0.88
C ILE A 244 -7.34 7.40 -0.24
N TYR A 245 -7.50 6.13 0.11
CA TYR A 245 -6.43 5.22 0.49
C TYR A 245 -6.16 4.29 -0.70
N VAL A 246 -4.92 4.30 -1.19
CA VAL A 246 -4.48 3.39 -2.26
C VAL A 246 -3.71 2.23 -1.66
N THR A 247 -4.03 1.02 -2.10
CA THR A 247 -3.27 -0.18 -1.77
C THR A 247 -2.96 -0.92 -3.07
N ILE A 248 -1.71 -1.32 -3.24
CA ILE A 248 -1.24 -2.03 -4.43
C ILE A 248 -0.76 -3.41 -4.02
N ASP A 249 -1.46 -4.45 -4.43
CA ASP A 249 -0.94 -5.80 -4.39
C ASP A 249 -0.02 -6.05 -5.59
N LEU A 250 1.23 -6.45 -5.32
CA LEU A 250 2.19 -6.75 -6.39
C LEU A 250 1.81 -7.98 -7.21
N ASP A 251 0.98 -8.88 -6.69
CA ASP A 251 0.51 -10.08 -7.41
C ASP A 251 -0.59 -9.80 -8.44
N GLY A 252 -1.17 -8.60 -8.41
CA GLY A 252 -2.03 -8.08 -9.46
C GLY A 252 -1.29 -7.85 -10.78
N PHE A 253 0.01 -7.55 -10.72
CA PHE A 253 0.83 -7.41 -11.93
C PHE A 253 1.13 -8.76 -12.56
N SER A 254 1.30 -8.77 -13.90
CA SER A 254 1.84 -9.96 -14.56
C SER A 254 3.20 -10.35 -13.96
N SER A 255 3.43 -11.65 -13.77
CA SER A 255 4.70 -12.19 -13.31
C SER A 255 5.87 -11.91 -14.26
N ALA A 256 5.58 -11.46 -15.48
CA ALA A 256 6.58 -10.87 -16.38
C ALA A 256 7.20 -9.57 -15.82
N TYR A 257 6.54 -8.91 -14.86
CA TYR A 257 6.99 -7.70 -14.16
C TYR A 257 7.19 -7.93 -12.66
N ALA A 258 6.38 -8.80 -12.04
CA ALA A 258 6.36 -9.06 -10.60
C ALA A 258 6.44 -10.56 -10.27
N PRO A 259 7.55 -11.26 -10.57
CA PRO A 259 7.70 -12.68 -10.23
C PRO A 259 7.82 -12.95 -8.71
N GLY A 260 8.31 -11.97 -7.96
CA GLY A 260 8.64 -12.05 -6.54
C GLY A 260 7.45 -11.76 -5.63
N VAL A 261 6.42 -12.59 -5.72
CA VAL A 261 5.18 -12.48 -4.93
C VAL A 261 4.69 -13.85 -4.47
N SER A 262 3.71 -13.93 -3.58
CA SER A 262 3.13 -15.22 -3.15
C SER A 262 2.41 -15.95 -4.30
N ALA A 263 1.53 -15.27 -5.04
CA ALA A 263 0.68 -15.88 -6.07
C ALA A 263 0.98 -15.37 -7.51
N ALA A 264 2.23 -15.51 -7.95
CA ALA A 264 2.68 -14.99 -9.24
C ALA A 264 1.88 -15.59 -10.42
N SER A 265 1.38 -14.73 -11.32
CA SER A 265 0.63 -15.17 -12.50
C SER A 265 1.02 -14.39 -13.76
N PRO A 266 1.15 -15.04 -14.93
CA PRO A 266 1.45 -14.34 -16.17
C PRO A 266 0.30 -13.45 -16.65
N MET A 267 -0.92 -13.66 -16.15
CA MET A 267 -2.15 -13.01 -16.65
C MET A 267 -2.54 -11.72 -15.92
N GLY A 268 -1.64 -11.12 -15.13
CA GLY A 268 -1.89 -9.85 -14.44
C GLY A 268 -1.76 -8.60 -15.32
N PHE A 269 -2.00 -7.43 -14.74
CA PHE A 269 -1.94 -6.14 -15.45
C PHE A 269 -0.51 -5.60 -15.62
N SER A 270 -0.35 -4.58 -16.46
CA SER A 270 0.94 -3.93 -16.71
C SER A 270 1.22 -2.78 -15.71
N PRO A 271 2.50 -2.51 -15.37
CA PRO A 271 2.91 -1.35 -14.58
C PRO A 271 2.38 -0.02 -15.12
N TYR A 272 2.34 0.13 -16.44
CA TYR A 272 1.94 1.37 -17.09
C TYR A 272 0.47 1.72 -16.80
N MET A 273 -0.41 0.73 -16.73
CA MET A 273 -1.82 0.95 -16.39
C MET A 273 -1.98 1.54 -14.98
N VAL A 274 -1.27 0.99 -14.01
CA VAL A 274 -1.31 1.47 -12.62
C VAL A 274 -0.71 2.87 -12.50
N LEU A 275 0.38 3.17 -13.20
CA LEU A 275 0.97 4.52 -13.21
C LEU A 275 0.00 5.59 -13.74
N GLU A 276 -0.74 5.31 -14.82
CA GLU A 276 -1.73 6.27 -15.34
C GLU A 276 -2.93 6.45 -14.39
N CYS A 277 -3.38 5.37 -13.73
CA CYS A 277 -4.38 5.44 -12.68
C CYS A 277 -3.90 6.28 -11.49
N LEU A 278 -2.65 6.08 -11.03
CA LEU A 278 -2.05 6.85 -9.94
C LEU A 278 -2.01 8.35 -10.23
N LYS A 279 -1.71 8.76 -11.47
CA LYS A 279 -1.80 10.18 -11.87
C LYS A 279 -3.20 10.74 -11.68
N THR A 280 -4.23 9.98 -12.07
CA THR A 280 -5.64 10.38 -11.88
C THR A 280 -5.97 10.50 -10.39
N ILE A 281 -5.60 9.50 -9.60
CA ILE A 281 -5.89 9.46 -8.16
C ILE A 281 -5.20 10.61 -7.42
N ILE A 282 -3.91 10.84 -7.69
CA ILE A 282 -3.13 11.92 -7.09
C ILE A 282 -3.66 13.28 -7.55
N GLY A 283 -4.02 13.42 -8.83
CA GLY A 283 -4.61 14.62 -9.41
C GLY A 283 -5.96 15.01 -8.80
N SER A 284 -6.67 14.07 -8.17
CA SER A 284 -7.91 14.38 -7.44
C SER A 284 -7.66 15.20 -6.16
N GLY A 285 -6.42 15.22 -5.65
CA GLY A 285 -6.04 15.89 -4.41
C GLY A 285 -6.52 15.17 -3.14
N LYS A 286 -7.12 13.98 -3.26
CA LYS A 286 -7.74 13.25 -2.14
C LYS A 286 -6.88 12.10 -1.60
N LEU A 287 -5.74 11.77 -2.23
CA LEU A 287 -4.87 10.70 -1.74
C LEU A 287 -4.29 11.07 -0.36
N ILE A 288 -4.67 10.30 0.66
CA ILE A 288 -4.23 10.52 2.05
C ILE A 288 -3.01 9.66 2.41
N SER A 289 -2.91 8.46 1.84
CA SER A 289 -1.87 7.49 2.16
C SER A 289 -1.86 6.35 1.14
N MET A 290 -0.75 5.60 1.10
CA MET A 290 -0.57 4.47 0.19
C MET A 290 0.19 3.29 0.81
N ASP A 291 -0.10 2.06 0.38
CA ASP A 291 0.81 0.94 0.58
C ASP A 291 1.05 0.04 -0.64
N ILE A 292 2.11 -0.78 -0.52
CA ILE A 292 2.50 -1.81 -1.49
C ILE A 292 2.67 -3.15 -0.77
N ALA A 293 1.89 -4.16 -1.15
CA ALA A 293 1.82 -5.48 -0.53
C ALA A 293 2.49 -6.58 -1.36
N GLU A 294 2.65 -7.75 -0.73
CA GLU A 294 3.05 -9.04 -1.33
C GLU A 294 4.43 -9.09 -1.98
N MET A 295 5.32 -8.13 -1.67
CA MET A 295 6.71 -8.22 -2.11
C MET A 295 7.40 -9.37 -1.39
N ASN A 296 7.78 -10.42 -2.14
CA ASN A 296 8.47 -11.59 -1.63
C ASN A 296 9.85 -11.75 -2.30
N PRO A 297 10.95 -11.36 -1.63
CA PRO A 297 12.30 -11.42 -2.20
C PRO A 297 12.74 -12.84 -2.57
N LYS A 298 12.21 -13.88 -1.91
CA LYS A 298 12.59 -15.28 -2.14
C LYS A 298 12.28 -15.75 -3.55
N TYR A 299 11.25 -15.19 -4.18
CA TYR A 299 10.83 -15.53 -5.54
C TYR A 299 11.16 -14.44 -6.56
N ASP A 300 11.80 -13.36 -6.13
CA ASP A 300 12.15 -12.27 -7.03
C ASP A 300 13.34 -12.66 -7.91
N ILE A 301 13.32 -12.22 -9.16
CA ILE A 301 14.34 -12.54 -10.16
C ILE A 301 15.09 -11.25 -10.46
N ASP A 302 16.39 -11.21 -10.12
CA ASP A 302 17.24 -10.02 -10.30
C ASP A 302 16.66 -8.72 -9.67
N GLY A 303 15.89 -8.85 -8.60
CA GLY A 303 15.23 -7.71 -7.95
C GLY A 303 14.18 -7.01 -8.82
N GLN A 304 13.61 -7.69 -9.82
CA GLN A 304 12.66 -7.10 -10.77
C GLN A 304 11.42 -6.55 -10.05
N THR A 305 10.84 -7.34 -9.15
CA THR A 305 9.66 -6.96 -8.37
C THR A 305 10.00 -5.83 -7.41
N ALA A 306 11.17 -5.91 -6.76
CA ALA A 306 11.67 -4.84 -5.90
C ALA A 306 11.81 -3.50 -6.64
N LYS A 307 12.36 -3.52 -7.86
CA LYS A 307 12.51 -2.36 -8.73
C LYS A 307 11.15 -1.81 -9.18
N LEU A 308 10.17 -2.69 -9.45
CA LEU A 308 8.79 -2.28 -9.76
C LEU A 308 8.16 -1.56 -8.57
N ALA A 309 8.18 -2.16 -7.37
CA ALA A 309 7.66 -1.56 -6.16
C ALA A 309 8.33 -0.20 -5.87
N ALA A 310 9.67 -0.14 -5.93
CA ALA A 310 10.43 1.10 -5.79
C ALA A 310 10.04 2.16 -6.83
N SER A 311 9.75 1.76 -8.07
CA SER A 311 9.32 2.67 -9.13
C SER A 311 7.93 3.25 -8.89
N LEU A 312 7.01 2.46 -8.33
CA LEU A 312 5.68 2.94 -7.91
C LEU A 312 5.80 3.94 -6.77
N VAL A 313 6.61 3.63 -5.74
CA VAL A 313 6.91 4.56 -4.62
C VAL A 313 7.55 5.84 -5.15
N HIS A 314 8.49 5.74 -6.08
CA HIS A 314 9.14 6.89 -6.72
C HIS A 314 8.14 7.78 -7.43
N HIS A 315 7.29 7.20 -8.28
CA HIS A 315 6.27 7.96 -8.99
C HIS A 315 5.36 8.72 -8.02
N VAL A 316 4.88 8.05 -6.97
CA VAL A 316 3.97 8.63 -5.99
C VAL A 316 4.67 9.72 -5.19
N ALA A 317 5.87 9.47 -4.67
CA ALA A 317 6.63 10.44 -3.87
C ALA A 317 6.90 11.75 -4.63
N HIS A 318 7.24 11.67 -5.91
CA HIS A 318 7.45 12.86 -6.75
C HIS A 318 6.13 13.57 -7.06
N SER A 319 5.09 12.82 -7.40
CA SER A 319 3.80 13.39 -7.79
C SER A 319 3.09 14.08 -6.62
N VAL A 320 3.02 13.47 -5.43
CA VAL A 320 2.36 14.07 -4.25
C VAL A 320 3.13 15.29 -3.71
N SER A 321 4.45 15.32 -3.94
CA SER A 321 5.27 16.46 -3.56
C SER A 321 5.21 17.62 -4.57
N GLY A 322 4.62 17.41 -5.75
CA GLY A 322 4.56 18.39 -6.84
C GLY A 322 5.93 18.68 -7.45
N SER A 323 6.79 17.66 -7.50
CA SER A 323 8.13 17.70 -8.10
C SER A 323 8.14 17.09 -9.48
#